data_AF-A0A662U7N1-F1
#
_entry.id   AF-A0A662U7N1-F1
#
_cell.length_a   1.000
_cell.length_b   1.000
_cell.length_c   1.000
_cell.angle_alpha   90.00
_cell.angle_beta   90.00
_cell.angle_gamma   90.00
#
_symmetry.space_group_name_H-M   'P 1'
#
loop_
_entity.id
_entity.type
_entity.pdbx_description
1 polymer ?
#
loop_
_entity_poly.entity_id
_entity_poly.type
_entity_poly.pdbx_seq_one_letter_code
_entity_poly.pdbx_strand_id
1 'polypeptide(L)'
;KIKWAKATAIAMFMRARRERRDFYLRFFDGLPHPLVKVPKRMKPDMVITLIKYLARVRGGGGTDITRAIVTACDDLSEGVVKGPTDIIIITDGEDRVSDRVIAKKLKSVDARLITVMIIGENSDLRRLSYKYFRAVKLSQNEILQVVEA
;
A
#
# COMPACT_ATOMS: atom_id res chain seq x y z
N LYS A 1 -9.15 -5.20 -11.34
CA LYS A 1 -8.45 -4.28 -10.41
C LYS A 1 -8.55 -4.71 -8.94
N ILE A 2 -9.74 -4.74 -8.31
CA ILE A 2 -9.89 -5.05 -6.86
C ILE A 2 -9.36 -6.43 -6.41
N LYS A 3 -9.48 -7.47 -7.24
CA LYS A 3 -8.96 -8.82 -6.94
C LYS A 3 -7.43 -8.82 -6.76
N TRP A 4 -6.72 -8.01 -7.56
CA TRP A 4 -5.27 -7.85 -7.47
C TRP A 4 -4.85 -7.19 -6.17
N ALA A 5 -5.45 -6.05 -5.84
CA ALA A 5 -5.16 -5.36 -4.59
C ALA A 5 -5.35 -6.27 -3.36
N LYS A 6 -6.42 -7.09 -3.37
CA LYS A 6 -6.67 -8.10 -2.32
C LYS A 6 -5.61 -9.20 -2.30
N ALA A 7 -5.24 -9.77 -3.45
CA ALA A 7 -4.22 -10.82 -3.54
C ALA A 7 -2.84 -10.31 -3.07
N THR A 8 -2.44 -9.11 -3.49
CA THR A 8 -1.17 -8.49 -3.08
C THR A 8 -1.17 -8.20 -1.57
N ALA A 9 -2.28 -7.70 -1.02
CA ALA A 9 -2.40 -7.48 0.43
C ALA A 9 -2.22 -8.80 1.22
N ILE A 10 -2.79 -9.91 0.74
CA ILE A 10 -2.61 -11.24 1.35
C ILE A 10 -1.14 -11.68 1.27
N ALA A 11 -0.49 -11.54 0.12
CA ALA A 11 0.91 -11.91 -0.05
C ALA A 11 1.84 -11.11 0.89
N MET A 12 1.60 -9.80 1.00
CA MET A 12 2.33 -8.92 1.92
C MET A 12 2.11 -9.29 3.38
N PHE A 13 0.87 -9.62 3.75
CA PHE A 13 0.55 -10.15 5.07
C PHE A 13 1.32 -11.45 5.35
N MET A 14 1.30 -12.42 4.43
CA MET A 14 2.05 -13.68 4.58
C MET A 14 3.56 -13.44 4.74
N ARG A 15 4.13 -12.48 4.00
CA ARG A 15 5.54 -12.08 4.14
C ARG A 15 5.82 -11.50 5.53
N ALA A 16 5.00 -10.57 6.01
CA ALA A 16 5.15 -9.97 7.34
C ALA A 16 5.07 -11.01 8.46
N ARG A 17 4.22 -12.06 8.29
CA ARG A 17 4.15 -13.21 9.21
C ARG A 17 5.47 -13.98 9.28
N ARG A 18 6.09 -14.26 8.13
CA ARG A 18 7.40 -14.94 8.07
C ARG A 18 8.49 -14.10 8.73
N GLU A 19 8.45 -12.79 8.53
CA GLU A 19 9.39 -11.81 9.10
C GLU A 19 9.11 -11.44 10.57
N ARG A 20 8.04 -11.99 11.18
CA ARG A 20 7.63 -11.73 12.57
C ARG A 20 7.50 -10.22 12.90
N ARG A 21 7.00 -9.44 11.95
CA ARG A 21 6.78 -7.99 12.11
C ARG A 21 5.29 -7.63 12.13
N ASP A 22 5.01 -6.45 12.66
CA ASP A 22 3.68 -5.87 12.55
C ASP A 22 3.39 -5.52 11.07
N PHE A 23 2.13 -5.68 10.67
CA PHE A 23 1.66 -5.37 9.33
C PHE A 23 0.48 -4.42 9.42
N TYR A 24 0.52 -3.38 8.61
CA TYR A 24 -0.51 -2.35 8.56
C TYR A 24 -1.02 -2.29 7.12
N LEU A 25 -2.33 -2.26 6.96
CA LEU A 25 -2.99 -2.24 5.65
C LEU A 25 -4.11 -1.21 5.67
N ARG A 26 -4.19 -0.43 4.60
CA ARG A 26 -5.27 0.52 4.38
C ARG A 26 -5.62 0.55 2.90
N PHE A 27 -6.90 0.40 2.57
CA PHE A 27 -7.39 0.72 1.23
C PHE A 27 -7.64 2.22 1.10
N PHE A 28 -7.69 2.71 -0.13
CA PHE A 28 -8.05 4.08 -0.41
C PHE A 28 -8.78 4.17 -1.77
N ASP A 29 -9.62 5.18 -1.87
CA ASP A 29 -10.23 5.68 -3.11
C ASP A 29 -10.01 7.20 -3.13
N GLY A 30 -11.06 8.02 -3.16
CA GLY A 30 -10.96 9.45 -2.87
C GLY A 30 -10.66 9.74 -1.40
N LEU A 31 -10.88 8.76 -0.51
CA LEU A 31 -10.57 8.85 0.91
C LEU A 31 -9.82 7.59 1.39
N PRO A 32 -8.88 7.72 2.35
CA PRO A 32 -8.29 6.58 3.03
C PRO A 32 -9.33 5.87 3.90
N HIS A 33 -9.46 4.55 3.75
CA HIS A 33 -10.34 3.71 4.58
C HIS A 33 -9.73 3.52 5.99
N PRO A 34 -10.45 2.87 6.93
CA PRO A 34 -9.88 2.57 8.25
C PRO A 34 -8.60 1.72 8.16
N LEU A 35 -7.62 2.05 9.01
CA LEU A 35 -6.37 1.30 9.14
C LEU A 35 -6.61 -0.07 9.77
N VAL A 36 -6.13 -1.12 9.11
CA VAL A 36 -6.09 -2.46 9.68
C VAL A 36 -4.69 -2.72 10.22
N LYS A 37 -4.61 -2.93 11.54
CA LYS A 37 -3.39 -3.34 12.23
C LYS A 37 -3.39 -4.84 12.47
N VAL A 38 -2.31 -5.48 12.04
CA VAL A 38 -2.06 -6.90 12.25
C VAL A 38 -0.77 -7.06 13.05
N PRO A 39 -0.84 -7.30 14.36
CA PRO A 39 0.34 -7.44 15.21
C PRO A 39 1.11 -8.71 14.88
N LYS A 40 2.43 -8.69 15.10
CA LYS A 40 3.34 -9.83 14.91
C LYS A 40 2.91 -11.09 15.68
N ARG A 41 2.24 -10.93 16.82
CA ARG A 41 1.58 -12.01 17.57
C ARG A 41 0.08 -11.89 17.37
N MET A 42 -0.42 -12.52 16.32
CA MET A 42 -1.82 -12.46 15.93
C MET A 42 -2.56 -13.68 16.46
N LYS A 43 -3.77 -13.47 16.98
CA LYS A 43 -4.72 -14.53 17.31
C LYS A 43 -5.49 -14.97 16.03
N PRO A 44 -5.93 -16.23 15.91
CA PRO A 44 -6.58 -16.74 14.68
C PRO A 44 -7.85 -15.96 14.24
N ASP A 45 -8.63 -15.46 15.18
CA ASP A 45 -9.83 -14.63 14.97
C ASP A 45 -9.56 -13.33 14.20
N MET A 46 -8.37 -12.75 14.38
CA MET A 46 -7.98 -11.54 13.65
C MET A 46 -7.75 -11.83 12.16
N VAL A 47 -7.31 -13.04 11.80
CA VAL A 47 -7.13 -13.43 10.38
C VAL A 47 -8.48 -13.43 9.67
N ILE A 48 -9.51 -13.96 10.33
CA ILE A 48 -10.88 -13.95 9.82
C ILE A 48 -11.36 -12.50 9.63
N THR A 49 -11.01 -11.59 10.55
CA THR A 49 -11.33 -10.16 10.45
C THR A 49 -10.65 -9.51 9.25
N LEU A 50 -9.37 -9.79 9.02
CA LEU A 50 -8.65 -9.32 7.83
C LEU A 50 -9.29 -9.84 6.54
N ILE A 51 -9.63 -11.12 6.48
CA ILE A 51 -10.30 -11.72 5.32
C ILE A 51 -11.68 -11.07 5.08
N LYS A 52 -12.46 -10.86 6.14
CA LYS A 52 -13.77 -10.16 6.05
C LYS A 52 -13.61 -8.73 5.55
N TYR A 53 -12.61 -8.01 6.03
CA TYR A 53 -12.30 -6.66 5.56
C TYR A 53 -11.94 -6.67 4.07
N LEU A 54 -10.99 -7.53 3.66
CA LEU A 54 -10.62 -7.71 2.26
C LEU A 54 -11.84 -8.06 1.39
N ALA A 55 -12.73 -8.92 1.85
CA ALA A 55 -13.94 -9.30 1.11
C ALA A 55 -14.90 -8.10 0.89
N ARG A 56 -15.08 -7.26 1.91
CA ARG A 56 -16.01 -6.10 1.88
C ARG A 56 -15.54 -4.94 1.01
N VAL A 57 -14.23 -4.80 0.81
CA VAL A 57 -13.66 -3.72 0.00
C VAL A 57 -14.18 -3.81 -1.44
N ARG A 58 -14.84 -2.74 -1.88
CA ARG A 58 -15.31 -2.52 -3.25
C ARG A 58 -14.57 -1.31 -3.83
N GLY A 59 -14.34 -1.31 -5.13
CA GLY A 59 -13.88 -0.10 -5.82
C GLY A 59 -15.06 0.81 -6.09
N GLY A 60 -14.94 2.09 -5.78
CA GLY A 60 -15.96 3.11 -6.05
C GLY A 60 -15.51 4.48 -5.54
N GLY A 61 -15.85 5.54 -6.26
CA GLY A 61 -15.31 6.88 -6.02
C GLY A 61 -14.02 7.14 -6.79
N GLY A 62 -13.57 8.40 -6.81
CA GLY A 62 -12.31 8.81 -7.44
C GLY A 62 -11.08 8.22 -6.73
N THR A 63 -9.91 8.78 -7.00
CA THR A 63 -8.64 8.35 -6.41
C THR A 63 -7.92 9.60 -5.91
N ASP A 64 -7.47 9.60 -4.65
CA ASP A 64 -6.61 10.65 -4.08
C ASP A 64 -5.36 9.99 -3.48
N ILE A 65 -4.34 9.79 -4.33
CA ILE A 65 -3.09 9.14 -3.95
C ILE A 65 -2.32 10.00 -2.93
N THR A 66 -2.37 11.32 -3.09
CA THR A 66 -1.69 12.26 -2.20
C THR A 66 -2.20 12.09 -0.77
N ARG A 67 -3.52 12.09 -0.59
CA ARG A 67 -4.14 11.91 0.72
C ARG A 67 -3.82 10.55 1.33
N ALA A 68 -3.82 9.48 0.54
CA ALA A 68 -3.46 8.15 1.02
C ALA A 68 -2.03 8.11 1.61
N ILE A 69 -1.04 8.67 0.91
CA ILE A 69 0.36 8.69 1.38
C ILE A 69 0.52 9.62 2.58
N VAL A 70 -0.12 10.79 2.56
CA VAL A 70 -0.07 11.74 3.68
C VAL A 70 -0.66 11.12 4.95
N THR A 71 -1.81 10.46 4.86
CA THR A 71 -2.42 9.76 6.00
C THR A 71 -1.52 8.65 6.55
N ALA A 72 -0.81 7.91 5.70
CA ALA A 72 0.15 6.91 6.16
C ALA A 72 1.35 7.55 6.89
N CYS A 73 1.78 8.73 6.47
CA CYS A 73 2.81 9.50 7.20
C CYS A 73 2.26 10.04 8.53
N ASP A 74 1.02 10.50 8.56
CA ASP A 74 0.39 11.00 9.79
C ASP A 74 0.27 9.86 10.83
N ASP A 75 -0.16 8.67 10.41
CA ASP A 75 -0.20 7.46 11.24
C ASP A 75 1.18 7.12 11.88
N LEU A 76 2.27 7.38 11.16
CA LEU A 76 3.64 7.20 11.68
C LEU A 76 3.99 8.29 12.69
N SER A 77 3.71 9.55 12.34
CA SER A 77 4.04 10.70 13.19
C SER A 77 3.30 10.69 14.53
N GLU A 78 2.05 10.20 14.54
CA GLU A 78 1.20 10.08 15.72
C GLU A 78 1.49 8.80 16.55
N GLY A 79 2.39 7.93 16.08
CA GLY A 79 2.78 6.70 16.76
C GLY A 79 1.73 5.58 16.70
N VAL A 80 0.71 5.72 15.84
CA VAL A 80 -0.29 4.66 15.55
C VAL A 80 0.41 3.45 14.92
N VAL A 81 1.35 3.74 14.01
CA VAL A 81 2.27 2.78 13.39
C VAL A 81 3.64 2.89 14.05
N LYS A 82 4.21 1.77 14.51
CA LYS A 82 5.49 1.73 15.22
C LYS A 82 6.61 1.14 14.35
N GLY A 83 7.80 1.74 14.44
CA GLY A 83 9.05 1.23 13.87
C GLY A 83 9.44 1.88 12.53
N PRO A 84 10.66 1.60 12.02
CA PRO A 84 11.07 2.03 10.69
C PRO A 84 10.14 1.40 9.65
N THR A 85 9.52 2.25 8.83
CA THR A 85 8.39 1.82 7.99
C THR A 85 8.60 2.24 6.55
N ASP A 86 8.65 1.25 5.66
CA ASP A 86 8.44 1.46 4.25
C ASP A 86 6.95 1.60 3.98
N ILE A 87 6.56 2.69 3.33
CA ILE A 87 5.20 2.88 2.82
C ILE A 87 5.16 2.24 1.44
N ILE A 88 4.35 1.19 1.28
CA ILE A 88 4.16 0.53 -0.01
C ILE A 88 2.81 0.94 -0.57
N ILE A 89 2.83 1.67 -1.69
CA ILE A 89 1.61 2.01 -2.43
C ILE A 89 1.45 1.09 -3.63
N ILE A 90 0.23 0.56 -3.81
CA ILE A 90 -0.16 -0.26 -4.94
C ILE A 90 -1.31 0.44 -5.65
N THR A 91 -1.10 0.86 -6.89
CA THR A 91 -2.07 1.67 -7.65
C THR A 91 -1.88 1.45 -9.15
N ASP A 92 -2.91 1.74 -9.96
CA ASP A 92 -2.79 1.91 -11.41
C ASP A 92 -2.34 3.33 -11.80
N GLY A 93 -2.30 4.26 -10.85
CA GLY A 93 -1.70 5.59 -10.98
C GLY A 93 -2.52 6.56 -11.82
N GLU A 94 -3.84 6.37 -11.87
CA GLU A 94 -4.76 7.22 -12.65
C GLU A 94 -4.84 8.67 -12.17
N ASP A 95 -4.37 8.97 -10.95
CA ASP A 95 -4.43 10.31 -10.34
C ASP A 95 -3.06 11.04 -10.35
N ARG A 96 -3.10 12.37 -10.47
CA ARG A 96 -1.90 13.22 -10.32
C ARG A 96 -1.59 13.39 -8.84
N VAL A 97 -0.31 13.50 -8.48
CA VAL A 97 0.08 13.62 -7.07
C VAL A 97 0.77 14.94 -6.77
N SER A 98 0.63 15.40 -5.53
CA SER A 98 1.31 16.60 -5.06
C SER A 98 2.70 16.26 -4.53
N ASP A 99 3.69 16.22 -5.42
CA ASP A 99 5.09 15.88 -5.11
C ASP A 99 5.64 16.59 -3.89
N ARG A 100 5.45 17.92 -3.85
CA ARG A 100 6.00 18.75 -2.78
C ARG A 100 5.43 18.38 -1.41
N VAL A 101 4.14 18.07 -1.35
CA VAL A 101 3.46 17.69 -0.10
C VAL A 101 3.94 16.31 0.36
N ILE A 102 3.96 15.34 -0.56
CA ILE A 102 4.38 13.96 -0.27
C ILE A 102 5.84 13.92 0.18
N ALA A 103 6.75 14.56 -0.57
CA ALA A 103 8.17 14.58 -0.24
C ALA A 103 8.43 15.20 1.14
N LYS A 104 7.75 16.30 1.47
CA LYS A 104 7.85 16.94 2.79
C LYS A 104 7.40 15.99 3.91
N LYS A 105 6.28 15.29 3.71
CA LYS A 105 5.71 14.38 4.70
C LYS A 105 6.59 13.14 4.91
N LEU A 106 7.03 12.48 3.83
CA LEU A 106 7.95 11.34 3.90
C LEU A 106 9.23 11.69 4.68
N LYS A 107 9.83 12.85 4.36
CA LYS A 107 11.03 13.35 5.07
C LYS A 107 10.77 13.61 6.55
N SER A 108 9.59 14.10 6.93
CA SER A 108 9.26 14.41 8.33
C SER A 108 9.14 13.17 9.23
N VAL A 109 8.92 11.99 8.65
CA VAL A 109 8.78 10.72 9.38
C VAL A 109 9.88 9.71 9.04
N ASP A 110 10.90 10.12 8.28
CA ASP A 110 12.00 9.27 7.79
C ASP A 110 11.51 7.96 7.13
N ALA A 111 10.43 8.05 6.34
CA ALA A 111 9.83 6.91 5.66
C ALA A 111 10.22 6.86 4.17
N ARG A 112 10.42 5.66 3.66
CA ARG A 112 10.66 5.42 2.23
C ARG A 112 9.36 5.03 1.54
N LEU A 113 9.11 5.62 0.38
CA LEU A 113 7.99 5.24 -0.48
C LEU A 113 8.44 4.16 -1.48
N ILE A 114 7.74 3.04 -1.51
CA ILE A 114 7.88 2.01 -2.52
C ILE A 114 6.58 1.99 -3.33
N THR A 115 6.66 2.22 -4.63
CA THR A 115 5.49 2.21 -5.51
C THR A 115 5.46 0.94 -6.34
N VAL A 116 4.30 0.29 -6.37
CA VAL A 116 4.01 -0.84 -7.24
C VAL A 116 2.85 -0.47 -8.16
N MET A 117 3.17 -0.22 -9.43
CA MET A 117 2.18 0.10 -10.45
C MET A 117 1.54 -1.16 -11.00
N ILE A 118 0.21 -1.25 -10.90
CA ILE A 118 -0.58 -2.32 -11.51
C ILE A 118 -1.14 -1.82 -12.82
N ILE A 119 -0.49 -2.16 -13.94
CA ILE A 119 -0.91 -1.72 -15.28
C ILE A 119 -1.00 -0.18 -15.33
N GLY A 120 0.13 0.49 -15.58
CA GLY A 120 0.15 1.94 -15.69
C GLY A 120 1.55 2.53 -15.55
N GLU A 121 1.59 3.86 -15.48
CA GLU A 121 2.79 4.64 -15.19
C GLU A 121 2.39 5.98 -14.56
N ASN A 122 3.14 6.42 -13.55
CA ASN A 122 2.95 7.71 -12.89
C ASN A 122 4.34 8.31 -12.61
N SER A 123 4.71 9.33 -13.40
CA SER A 123 6.06 9.91 -13.38
C SER A 123 6.38 10.64 -12.07
N ASP A 124 5.35 11.18 -11.42
CA ASP A 124 5.43 11.86 -10.15
C ASP A 124 5.77 10.86 -9.02
N LEU A 125 5.01 9.75 -8.92
CA LEU A 125 5.34 8.65 -8.02
C LEU A 125 6.73 8.05 -8.31
N ARG A 126 7.14 7.96 -9.58
CA ARG A 126 8.50 7.49 -9.93
C ARG A 126 9.59 8.38 -9.34
N ARG A 127 9.41 9.71 -9.35
CA ARG A 127 10.38 10.64 -8.74
C ARG A 127 10.40 10.59 -7.22
N LEU A 128 9.24 10.37 -6.59
CA LEU A 128 9.11 10.35 -5.14
C LEU A 128 9.55 9.04 -4.49
N SER A 129 9.49 7.94 -5.24
CA SER A 129 9.68 6.61 -4.69
C SER A 129 11.16 6.26 -4.54
N TYR A 130 11.50 5.66 -3.39
CA TYR A 130 12.78 4.98 -3.20
C TYR A 130 12.93 3.78 -4.14
N LYS A 131 11.84 3.06 -4.38
CA LYS A 131 11.75 2.03 -5.41
C LYS A 131 10.46 2.12 -6.18
N TYR A 132 10.54 1.97 -7.49
CA TYR A 132 9.39 2.03 -8.38
C TYR A 132 9.33 0.75 -9.21
N PHE A 133 8.23 0.02 -9.06
CA PHE A 133 8.00 -1.26 -9.71
C PHE A 133 6.81 -1.19 -10.63
N ARG A 134 6.85 -1.96 -11.71
CA ARG A 134 5.72 -2.16 -12.62
C ARG A 134 5.39 -3.64 -12.72
N ALA A 135 4.11 -3.95 -12.57
CA ALA A 135 3.56 -5.27 -12.90
C ALA A 135 3.18 -5.28 -14.40
N VAL A 136 3.96 -6.00 -15.21
CA VAL A 136 3.91 -5.88 -16.69
C VAL A 136 3.17 -7.03 -17.37
N LYS A 137 3.14 -8.22 -16.75
CA LYS A 137 2.55 -9.41 -17.36
C LYS A 137 1.54 -10.06 -16.42
N LEU A 138 0.28 -10.09 -16.87
CA LEU A 138 -0.79 -10.86 -16.26
C LEU A 138 -1.16 -11.96 -17.26
N SER A 139 -0.72 -13.20 -17.04
CA SER A 139 -1.12 -14.33 -17.89
C SER A 139 -1.86 -15.40 -17.06
N GLN A 140 -2.54 -16.32 -17.72
CA GLN A 140 -3.16 -17.46 -17.04
C GLN A 140 -2.13 -18.43 -16.45
N ASN A 141 -0.89 -18.42 -16.94
CA ASN A 141 0.18 -19.35 -16.54
C ASN A 141 1.15 -18.74 -15.51
N GLU A 142 1.30 -17.41 -15.51
CA GLU A 142 2.14 -16.66 -14.58
C GLU A 142 1.32 -15.49 -14.02
N ILE A 143 1.12 -15.50 -12.71
CA ILE A 143 0.30 -14.51 -12.01
C ILE A 143 0.94 -13.12 -12.09
N LEU A 144 2.28 -12.97 -12.06
CA LEU A 144 2.91 -11.65 -12.12
C LEU A 144 4.40 -11.72 -12.46
N GLN A 145 4.85 -10.90 -13.41
CA GLN A 145 6.26 -10.48 -13.52
C GLN A 145 6.38 -9.02 -13.05
N VAL A 146 7.19 -8.81 -12.00
CA VAL A 146 7.52 -7.48 -11.47
C VAL A 146 8.89 -7.09 -11.99
N VAL A 147 8.99 -5.91 -12.60
CA VAL A 147 10.26 -5.32 -13.03
C VAL A 147 10.51 -4.02 -12.28
N GLU A 148 11.76 -3.81 -11.85
CA GLU A 148 12.25 -2.53 -11.34
C GLU A 148 12.48 -1.61 -12.56
N ALA A 149 11.98 -0.38 -12.51
CA ALA A 149 11.90 0.52 -13.66
C ALA A 149 12.41 1.93 -13.34
#